data_AF-A0A7C0UHH3-F1
#
_entry.id   AF-A0A7C0UHH3-F1
#
_cell.length_a   1.000
_cell.length_b   1.000
_cell.length_c   1.000
_cell.angle_alpha   90.00
_cell.angle_beta   90.00
_cell.angle_gamma   90.00
#
_symmetry.space_group_name_H-M   'P 1'
#
loop_
_entity.id
_entity.type
_entity.pdbx_description
1 polymer ?
#
loop_
_entity_poly.entity_id
_entity_poly.type
_entity_poly.pdbx_seq_one_letter_code
_entity_poly.pdbx_strand_id
1 'polypeptide(L)' 'MPKKFKVTIDREQCIGDMVCVSLCPDVFEMGDDGKAQIIEKYRTGDNIGEGIVPEELGECVK' A
#
# COMPACT_ATOMS: atom_id res chain seq x y z
N MET A 1 11.57 3.02 20.22
CA MET A 1 11.56 3.44 18.80
C MET A 1 10.29 2.87 18.19
N PRO A 2 9.38 3.67 17.62
CA PRO A 2 8.19 3.14 16.97
C PRO A 2 8.63 2.26 15.78
N LYS A 3 8.13 1.02 15.68
CA LYS A 3 8.43 0.20 14.51
C LYS A 3 7.70 0.78 13.30
N LYS A 4 8.30 0.61 12.13
CA LYS A 4 7.70 0.97 10.84
C LYS A 4 7.81 -0.23 9.93
N PHE A 5 6.78 -0.46 9.13
CA PHE A 5 6.79 -1.50 8.12
C PHE A 5 7.00 -0.88 6.75
N LYS A 6 7.91 -1.47 5.97
CA LYS A 6 8.03 -1.17 4.54
C LYS A 6 7.03 -2.05 3.81
N VAL A 7 6.17 -1.44 3.00
CA VAL A 7 5.17 -2.13 2.19
C VAL A 7 5.53 -1.88 0.73
N THR A 8 5.43 -2.94 -0.08
CA THR A 8 5.71 -2.88 -1.52
C THR A 8 4.64 -3.64 -2.28
N ILE A 9 4.10 -3.04 -3.33
CA ILE A 9 3.15 -3.64 -4.26
C ILE A 9 3.92 -4.02 -5.51
N ASP A 10 3.90 -5.30 -5.88
CA ASP A 10 4.29 -5.72 -7.22
C ASP A 10 3.19 -5.30 -8.20
N ARG A 11 3.37 -4.12 -8.80
CA ARG A 11 2.42 -3.57 -9.76
C ARG A 11 2.48 -4.28 -11.11
N GLU A 12 3.50 -5.05 -11.41
CA GLU A 12 3.52 -5.85 -12.64
C GLU A 12 2.56 -7.04 -12.51
N GLN A 13 2.54 -7.69 -11.34
CA GLN A 13 1.63 -8.79 -11.04
C GLN A 13 0.25 -8.36 -10.52
N CYS A 14 0.07 -7.07 -10.21
CA CYS A 14 -1.23 -6.56 -9.77
C CYS A 14 -2.27 -6.65 -10.90
N ILE A 15 -3.30 -7.47 -10.68
CA ILE A 15 -4.41 -7.68 -11.60
C ILE A 15 -5.66 -6.82 -11.31
N GLY A 16 -5.60 -5.97 -10.27
CA GLY A 16 -6.68 -5.03 -9.97
C GLY A 16 -7.87 -5.62 -9.22
N ASP A 17 -7.71 -6.75 -8.52
CA ASP A 17 -8.78 -7.44 -7.76
C ASP A 17 -9.35 -6.65 -6.57
N MET A 18 -8.74 -5.53 -6.19
CA MET A 18 -9.16 -4.67 -5.07
C MET A 18 -9.17 -5.34 -3.67
N VAL A 19 -8.63 -6.54 -3.53
CA VAL A 19 -8.57 -7.27 -2.23
C VAL A 19 -7.72 -6.50 -1.22
N CYS A 20 -6.56 -5.98 -1.63
CA CYS A 20 -5.70 -5.20 -0.74
C CYS A 20 -6.40 -3.92 -0.22
N VAL A 21 -7.12 -3.21 -1.09
CA VAL A 21 -7.92 -2.03 -0.72
C VAL A 21 -9.05 -2.39 0.22
N SER A 22 -9.66 -3.57 0.06
CA SER A 22 -10.72 -4.04 0.95
C SER A 22 -10.19 -4.46 2.33
N LEU A 23 -8.98 -5.04 2.38
CA LEU A 23 -8.34 -5.49 3.62
C LEU A 23 -7.71 -4.34 4.42
N CYS A 24 -7.05 -3.41 3.74
CA CYS A 24 -6.48 -2.22 4.36
C CYS A 24 -6.68 -0.96 3.51
N PRO A 25 -7.88 -0.36 3.56
CA PRO A 25 -8.19 0.88 2.82
C PRO A 25 -7.39 2.09 3.34
N ASP A 26 -6.86 2.01 4.55
CA ASP A 26 -6.02 3.06 5.12
C ASP A 26 -4.63 3.13 4.48
N VAL A 27 -4.19 2.06 3.78
CA VAL A 27 -2.85 1.98 3.17
C VAL A 27 -2.92 1.84 1.66
N PHE A 28 -3.93 1.14 1.14
CA PHE A 28 -4.05 0.85 -0.29
C PHE A 28 -5.24 1.57 -0.89
N GLU A 29 -5.05 2.10 -2.10
CA GLU A 29 -6.10 2.66 -2.94
C GLU A 29 -5.96 2.16 -4.38
N MET A 30 -7.01 2.33 -5.18
CA MET A 30 -6.95 2.04 -6.61
C MET A 30 -6.44 3.25 -7.37
N GLY A 31 -5.41 3.05 -8.20
CA GLY A 31 -4.94 4.05 -9.15
C GLY A 31 -5.78 4.08 -10.42
N ASP A 32 -5.62 5.15 -11.18
CA ASP A 32 -6.34 5.38 -12.45
C ASP A 32 -5.98 4.35 -13.54
N ASP A 33 -4.87 3.63 -13.37
CA ASP A 33 -4.43 2.54 -14.26
C ASP A 33 -5.09 1.19 -13.94
N GLY A 34 -6.06 1.16 -13.01
CA GLY A 34 -6.75 -0.05 -12.60
C GLY A 34 -5.92 -0.96 -11.69
N LYS A 35 -4.78 -0.47 -11.17
CA LYS A 35 -3.91 -1.22 -10.27
C LYS A 35 -3.90 -0.60 -8.87
N ALA A 36 -3.62 -1.44 -7.87
CA ALA A 36 -3.48 -0.97 -6.50
C ALA A 36 -2.21 -0.12 -6.35
N GLN A 37 -2.33 0.99 -5.61
CA GLN A 37 -1.24 1.85 -5.17
C GLN A 37 -1.32 2.06 -3.66
N ILE A 38 -0.20 2.44 -3.04
CA ILE A 38 -0.19 2.88 -1.65
C ILE A 38 -0.77 4.29 -1.61
N ILE A 39 -1.52 4.66 -0.58
CA ILE A 39 -2.07 6.03 -0.46
C ILE A 39 -0.95 7.06 -0.31
N GLU A 40 -1.18 8.27 -0.82
CA GLU A 40 -0.15 9.34 -0.86
C GLU A 40 0.52 9.60 0.50
N LYS A 41 -0.25 9.51 1.59
CA LYS A 41 0.23 9.70 2.97
C LYS A 41 1.37 8.75 3.36
N TYR A 42 1.37 7.52 2.84
CA TYR A 42 2.34 6.48 3.21
C TYR A 42 3.34 6.15 2.10
N ARG A 43 3.19 6.73 0.90
CA ARG A 43 4.14 6.55 -0.20
C ARG A 43 5.53 7.03 0.19
N THR A 44 6.54 6.38 -0.38
CA THR A 44 7.93 6.83 -0.25
C THR A 44 8.51 7.21 -1.60
N GLY A 45 8.84 8.49 -1.75
CA GLY A 45 9.40 9.03 -2.99
C GLY A 45 8.40 9.01 -4.14
N ASP A 46 8.89 8.75 -5.34
CA ASP A 46 8.08 8.78 -6.58
C ASP A 46 7.43 7.42 -6.92
N ASN A 47 7.66 6.37 -6.10
CA ASN A 47 7.12 5.03 -6.35
C ASN A 47 5.76 4.84 -5.64
N ILE A 48 4.68 4.88 -6.40
CA ILE A 48 3.31 4.63 -5.93
C ILE A 48 3.07 3.19 -5.42
N GLY A 49 3.99 2.27 -5.70
CA GLY A 49 3.99 0.90 -5.18
C GLY A 49 4.81 0.72 -3.90
N GLU A 50 5.55 1.72 -3.41
CA GLU A 50 6.37 1.60 -2.21
C GLU A 50 5.99 2.61 -1.13
N GLY A 51 5.96 2.16 0.12
CA GLY A 51 5.53 2.98 1.24
C GLY A 51 6.03 2.52 2.59
N ILE A 52 5.94 3.41 3.56
CA ILE A 52 6.28 3.17 4.95
C ILE A 52 5.06 3.47 5.82
N VAL A 53 4.58 2.45 6.52
CA VAL A 53 3.42 2.57 7.41
C VAL A 53 3.84 2.43 8.88
N PRO A 54 3.13 3.11 9.80
CA PRO A 54 3.33 2.93 11.23
C PRO A 54 2.96 1.51 11.70
N GLU A 55 3.52 1.07 12.82
CA GLU A 55 3.24 -0.25 13.42
C GLU A 55 1.75 -0.51 13.68
N GLU A 56 0.97 0.53 13.95
CA GLU A 56 -0.49 0.45 14.14
C GLU A 56 -1.24 -0.09 12.92
N LEU A 57 -0.72 0.13 11.70
CA LEU A 57 -1.24 -0.42 10.45
C LEU A 57 -0.52 -1.72 10.06
N GLY A 58 0.45 -2.17 10.84
CA GLY A 58 1.24 -3.36 10.55
C GLY A 58 0.43 -4.64 10.43
N GLU A 59 -0.66 -4.78 11.20
CA GLU A 59 -1.52 -5.98 11.15
C GLU A 59 -2.42 -6.02 9.91
N CYS A 60 -2.81 -4.86 9.34
CA CYS A 60 -3.65 -4.83 8.14
C CYS A 60 -2.86 -5.03 6.83
N VAL A 61 -1.57 -4.68 6.82
CA VAL A 61 -0.69 -4.76 5.63
C VAL A 61 0.13 -6.06 5.55
N LYS A 62 -0.08 -6.97 6.50
CA LYS A 62 0.71 -8.18 6.69
C LYS A 62 0.33 -9.30 5.74
#